data_AF-A0A0B1S1T5-F1
#
_entry.id   AF-A0A0B1S1T5-F1
#
_cell.length_a   1.000
_cell.length_b   1.000
_cell.length_c   1.000
_cell.angle_alpha   90.00
_cell.angle_beta   90.00
_cell.angle_gamma   90.00
#
_symmetry.space_group_name_H-M   'P 1'
#
loop_
_entity.id
_entity.type
_entity.pdbx_description
1 polymer ?
#
loop_
_entity_poly.entity_id
_entity_poly.type
_entity_poly.pdbx_seq_one_letter_code
_entity_poly.pdbx_strand_id
1 'polypeptide(L)'
;MADRIAGYFVPCVICIAVITLIAWIVVGYMSEKYVDLSPTGRFESVMKVAFEAAITVLAIACPCSLGLATPTAVMVGTGVGATNGILIKGGEPLESVHKVTTVIFDKTGTITEGRPRVISILTLRSPLDMPLKTLALICGSAESQSEHPIGGAITNFVRQWLGDPTWAAVSRFHVSSGHGVSCQISGVRKSLSALTSGNAPTLSEGEE
;
A
#
# COMPACT_ATOMS: atom_id res chain seq x y z
N MET A 1 8.62 -19.24 -5.22
CA MET A 1 9.70 -20.27 -5.06
C MET A 1 9.23 -21.73 -5.23
N ALA A 2 7.98 -22.07 -4.89
CA ALA A 2 7.46 -23.44 -4.92
C ALA A 2 7.54 -24.15 -6.29
N ASP A 3 7.33 -23.42 -7.39
CA ASP A 3 7.30 -24.00 -8.75
C ASP A 3 8.63 -24.63 -9.17
N ARG A 4 9.76 -24.06 -8.73
CA ARG A 4 11.08 -24.65 -8.99
C ARG A 4 11.24 -25.98 -8.27
N ILE A 5 10.79 -26.06 -7.02
CA ILE A 5 10.93 -27.26 -6.19
C ILE A 5 10.07 -28.38 -6.78
N ALA A 6 8.82 -28.08 -7.15
CA ALA A 6 7.94 -29.03 -7.83
C ALA A 6 8.55 -29.53 -9.16
N GLY A 7 9.19 -28.63 -9.93
CA GLY A 7 9.84 -28.95 -11.20
C GLY A 7 10.99 -29.96 -11.09
N TYR A 8 11.74 -29.97 -9.99
CA TYR A 8 12.78 -30.99 -9.73
C TYR A 8 12.25 -32.22 -9.01
N PHE A 9 11.27 -32.06 -8.14
CA PHE A 9 10.75 -33.14 -7.29
C PHE A 9 9.99 -34.20 -8.10
N VAL A 10 9.10 -33.77 -8.99
CA VAL A 10 8.28 -34.66 -9.83
C VAL A 10 9.14 -35.64 -10.68
N PRO A 11 10.13 -35.18 -11.47
CA PRO A 11 10.95 -36.11 -12.26
C PRO A 11 11.79 -37.06 -11.37
N CYS A 12 12.29 -36.60 -10.22
CA CYS A 12 13.00 -37.47 -9.28
C CYS A 12 12.12 -38.62 -8.76
N VAL A 13 10.88 -38.33 -8.36
CA VAL A 13 9.94 -39.34 -7.86
C VAL A 13 9.58 -40.36 -8.96
N ILE A 14 9.39 -39.91 -10.19
CA ILE A 14 9.14 -40.80 -11.34
C ILE A 14 10.34 -41.71 -11.58
N CYS A 15 11.57 -41.17 -11.57
CA CYS A 15 12.79 -41.98 -11.73
C CYS A 15 12.91 -43.06 -10.64
N ILE A 16 12.64 -42.72 -9.38
CA ILE A 16 12.69 -43.68 -8.26
C ILE A 16 11.61 -44.76 -8.42
N ALA A 17 10.40 -44.39 -8.85
CA ALA A 17 9.32 -45.35 -9.10
C ALA A 17 9.67 -46.34 -10.21
N VAL A 18 10.29 -45.87 -11.31
CA VAL A 18 10.76 -46.73 -12.41
C VAL A 18 11.89 -47.66 -11.94
N ILE A 19 12.85 -47.15 -11.16
CA ILE A 19 13.92 -47.97 -10.59
C ILE A 19 13.34 -49.04 -9.67
N THR A 20 12.34 -48.70 -8.85
CA THR A 20 11.67 -49.63 -7.94
C THR A 20 10.94 -50.72 -8.73
N LEU A 21 10.25 -50.34 -9.80
CA LEU A 21 9.57 -51.29 -10.69
C LEU A 21 10.55 -52.28 -11.31
N ILE A 22 11.68 -51.80 -11.86
CA ILE A 22 12.71 -52.67 -12.46
C ILE A 22 13.34 -53.58 -11.41
N ALA A 23 13.66 -53.04 -10.22
CA ALA A 23 14.26 -53.82 -9.14
C ALA A 23 13.35 -54.96 -8.69
N TRP A 24 12.05 -54.70 -8.52
CA TRP A 24 11.07 -55.72 -8.12
C TRP A 24 10.81 -56.77 -9.21
N ILE A 25 10.89 -56.39 -10.49
CA ILE A 25 10.86 -57.35 -11.59
C ILE A 25 12.07 -58.29 -11.51
N VAL A 26 13.29 -57.75 -11.37
CA VAL A 26 14.52 -58.56 -11.30
C VAL A 26 14.49 -59.50 -10.09
N VAL A 27 14.09 -58.99 -8.91
CA VAL A 27 13.97 -59.79 -7.68
C VAL A 27 12.88 -60.87 -7.82
N GLY A 28 11.73 -60.54 -8.40
CA GLY A 28 10.63 -61.50 -8.61
C GLY A 28 10.97 -62.64 -9.59
N TYR A 29 11.88 -62.42 -10.54
CA TYR A 29 12.40 -63.49 -11.40
C TYR A 29 13.52 -64.30 -10.73
N MET A 30 14.35 -63.68 -9.89
CA MET A 30 15.49 -64.33 -9.23
C MET A 30 15.11 -65.12 -7.97
N SER A 31 14.01 -64.78 -7.30
CA SER A 31 13.66 -65.38 -5.99
C SER A 31 12.21 -65.85 -5.95
N GLU A 32 12.01 -67.17 -6.02
CA GLU A 32 10.68 -67.82 -5.83
C GLU A 32 10.10 -67.65 -4.42
N LYS A 33 10.90 -67.13 -3.47
CA LYS A 33 10.56 -67.09 -2.04
C LYS A 33 9.65 -65.92 -1.65
N TYR A 34 9.52 -64.90 -2.50
CA TYR A 34 8.83 -63.64 -2.20
C TYR A 34 7.54 -63.43 -2.98
N VAL A 35 7.24 -64.32 -3.93
CA VAL A 35 6.04 -64.22 -4.78
C VAL A 35 5.24 -65.49 -4.56
N ASP A 36 4.09 -65.39 -3.89
CA ASP A 36 3.16 -66.51 -3.82
C ASP A 36 2.67 -66.83 -5.24
N LEU A 37 3.07 -67.99 -5.74
CA LEU A 37 2.62 -68.49 -7.04
C LEU A 37 1.13 -68.82 -6.96
N SER A 38 0.30 -67.82 -7.27
CA SER A 38 -1.10 -68.06 -7.66
C SER A 38 -1.13 -68.91 -8.94
N PRO A 39 -2.16 -69.74 -9.18
CA PRO A 39 -2.20 -70.65 -10.32
C PRO A 39 -2.26 -69.96 -11.71
N THR A 40 -2.28 -68.62 -11.77
CA THR A 40 -2.41 -67.85 -13.02
C THR A 40 -1.07 -67.51 -13.72
N GLY A 41 0.07 -68.00 -13.24
CA GLY A 41 1.37 -67.92 -13.94
C GLY A 41 2.32 -66.84 -13.40
N ARG A 42 3.63 -67.13 -13.47
CA ARG A 42 4.71 -66.34 -12.83
C ARG A 42 4.80 -64.88 -13.33
N PHE A 43 4.47 -64.62 -14.58
CA PHE A 43 4.54 -63.28 -15.15
C PHE A 43 3.53 -62.33 -14.50
N GLU A 44 2.28 -62.77 -14.31
CA GLU A 44 1.22 -61.94 -13.73
C GLU A 44 1.48 -61.59 -12.27
N SER A 45 1.96 -62.55 -11.47
CA SER A 45 2.21 -62.33 -10.04
C SER A 45 3.38 -61.37 -9.80
N VAL A 46 4.48 -61.51 -10.54
CA VAL A 46 5.64 -60.61 -10.45
C VAL A 46 5.26 -59.19 -10.88
N MET A 47 4.51 -59.05 -11.98
CA MET A 47 4.07 -57.74 -12.44
C MET A 47 3.13 -57.06 -11.42
N LYS A 48 2.19 -57.79 -10.82
CA LYS A 48 1.31 -57.23 -9.77
C LYS A 48 2.11 -56.63 -8.62
N VAL A 49 3.06 -57.38 -8.05
CA VAL A 49 3.88 -56.92 -6.91
C VAL A 49 4.76 -55.73 -7.30
N ALA A 50 5.38 -55.77 -8.48
CA ALA A 50 6.24 -54.67 -8.95
C ALA A 50 5.45 -53.37 -9.20
N PHE A 51 4.25 -53.47 -9.80
CA PHE A 51 3.38 -52.32 -10.00
C PHE A 51 2.81 -51.79 -8.68
N GLU A 52 2.41 -52.67 -7.76
CA GLU A 52 1.96 -52.29 -6.43
C GLU A 52 3.04 -51.49 -5.71
N ALA A 53 4.28 -52.00 -5.65
CA ALA A 53 5.40 -51.32 -5.03
C ALA A 53 5.69 -49.94 -5.68
N ALA A 54 5.66 -49.85 -7.02
CA ALA A 54 5.88 -48.59 -7.72
C ALA A 54 4.78 -47.55 -7.44
N ILE A 55 3.51 -47.96 -7.44
CA ILE A 55 2.38 -47.09 -7.11
C ILE A 55 2.44 -46.64 -5.66
N THR A 56 2.83 -47.52 -4.72
CA THR A 56 3.02 -47.16 -3.31
C THR A 56 4.10 -46.08 -3.16
N VAL A 57 5.22 -46.17 -3.87
CA VAL A 57 6.26 -45.13 -3.86
C VAL A 57 5.72 -43.80 -4.38
N LEU A 58 4.97 -43.80 -5.50
CA LEU A 58 4.34 -42.60 -6.04
C LEU A 58 3.32 -41.99 -5.07
N ALA A 59 2.50 -42.83 -4.43
CA ALA A 59 1.46 -42.40 -3.50
C ALA A 59 2.05 -41.76 -2.24
N ILE A 60 3.09 -42.36 -1.66
CA ILE A 60 3.78 -41.83 -0.48
C ILE A 60 4.52 -40.53 -0.80
N ALA A 61 5.04 -40.38 -2.01
CA ALA A 61 5.77 -39.19 -2.43
C ALA A 61 4.88 -37.97 -2.74
N CYS A 62 3.54 -38.10 -2.72
CA CYS A 62 2.64 -37.02 -3.10
C CYS A 62 2.82 -35.79 -2.19
N PRO A 63 3.23 -34.61 -2.72
CA PRO A 63 3.64 -33.47 -1.91
C PRO A 63 2.45 -32.58 -1.52
N CYS A 64 1.37 -33.16 -0.99
CA CYS A 64 0.13 -32.45 -0.66
C CYS A 64 0.34 -31.25 0.28
N SER A 65 1.28 -31.34 1.22
CA SER A 65 1.64 -30.26 2.14
C SER A 65 2.40 -29.11 1.47
N LEU A 66 3.17 -29.39 0.41
CA LEU A 66 3.98 -28.39 -0.28
C LEU A 66 3.10 -27.37 -1.00
N GLY A 67 2.00 -27.81 -1.61
CA GLY A 67 1.07 -26.94 -2.34
C GLY A 67 0.26 -26.00 -1.44
N LEU A 68 0.04 -26.37 -0.18
CA LEU A 68 -0.71 -25.55 0.78
C LEU A 68 0.18 -24.63 1.62
N ALA A 69 1.46 -24.96 1.81
CA ALA A 69 2.35 -24.19 2.67
C ALA A 69 2.45 -22.70 2.25
N THR A 70 2.67 -22.42 0.96
CA THR A 70 2.80 -21.04 0.44
C THR A 70 1.51 -20.23 0.57
N PRO A 71 0.33 -20.68 0.09
CA PRO A 71 -0.90 -19.88 0.21
C PRO A 71 -1.32 -19.67 1.67
N THR A 72 -1.11 -20.64 2.56
CA THR A 72 -1.40 -20.46 3.99
C THR A 72 -0.47 -19.42 4.61
N ALA A 73 0.84 -19.47 4.31
CA ALA A 73 1.79 -18.47 4.80
C ALA A 73 1.47 -17.06 4.30
N VAL A 74 1.14 -16.91 3.00
CA VAL A 74 0.75 -15.61 2.42
C VAL A 74 -0.57 -15.12 3.03
N MET A 75 -1.58 -15.98 3.17
CA MET A 75 -2.87 -15.59 3.75
C MET A 75 -2.72 -15.12 5.20
N VAL A 76 -1.98 -15.86 6.02
CA VAL A 76 -1.74 -15.46 7.42
C VAL A 76 -0.86 -14.22 7.50
N GLY A 77 0.21 -14.14 6.69
CA GLY A 77 1.11 -12.99 6.67
C GLY A 77 0.44 -11.69 6.25
N THR A 78 -0.41 -11.74 5.21
CA THR A 78 -1.22 -10.58 4.80
C THR A 78 -2.28 -10.21 5.85
N GLY A 79 -2.87 -11.19 6.54
CA GLY A 79 -3.80 -10.95 7.65
C GLY A 79 -3.13 -10.21 8.82
N VAL A 80 -1.94 -10.65 9.22
CA VAL A 80 -1.13 -9.98 10.26
C VAL A 80 -0.66 -8.60 9.78
N GLY A 81 -0.31 -8.44 8.50
CA GLY A 81 0.00 -7.12 7.94
C GLY A 81 -1.18 -6.16 8.07
N ALA A 82 -2.39 -6.62 7.74
CA ALA A 82 -3.61 -5.82 7.80
C ALA A 82 -3.95 -5.37 9.22
N THR A 83 -3.73 -6.21 10.25
CA THR A 83 -3.93 -5.80 11.66
C THR A 83 -2.94 -4.72 12.11
N ASN A 84 -1.81 -4.58 11.41
CA ASN A 84 -0.82 -3.52 11.65
C ASN A 84 -0.98 -2.32 10.68
N GLY A 85 -2.09 -2.25 9.93
CA GLY A 85 -2.34 -1.16 8.98
C GLY A 85 -1.53 -1.25 7.67
N ILE A 86 -0.90 -2.40 7.40
CA ILE A 86 -0.12 -2.64 6.18
C ILE A 86 -0.97 -3.49 5.22
N LEU A 87 -1.50 -2.86 4.18
CA LEU A 87 -2.29 -3.57 3.17
C LEU A 87 -1.39 -4.13 2.06
N ILE A 88 -1.25 -5.46 2.03
CA ILE A 88 -0.44 -6.17 1.05
C ILE A 88 -1.35 -6.83 0.01
N LYS A 89 -1.24 -6.42 -1.26
CA LYS A 89 -2.07 -6.92 -2.36
C LYS A 89 -1.37 -8.10 -3.06
N GLY A 90 -1.76 -9.33 -2.72
CA GLY A 90 -1.23 -10.56 -3.32
C GLY A 90 0.04 -11.09 -2.63
N GLY A 91 0.52 -12.26 -3.09
CA GLY A 91 1.69 -12.94 -2.50
C GLY A 91 3.05 -12.50 -3.06
N GLU A 92 3.10 -12.07 -4.31
CA GLU A 92 4.35 -11.68 -4.97
C GLU A 92 5.03 -10.46 -4.33
N PRO A 93 4.30 -9.40 -3.91
CA PRO A 93 4.91 -8.31 -3.15
C PRO A 93 5.45 -8.77 -1.79
N LEU A 94 4.79 -9.71 -1.12
CA LEU A 94 5.24 -10.25 0.17
C LEU A 94 6.56 -11.00 0.03
N GLU A 95 6.72 -11.80 -1.04
CA GLU A 95 8.00 -12.47 -1.35
C GLU A 95 9.09 -11.47 -1.78
N SER A 96 8.72 -10.41 -2.50
CA SER A 96 9.66 -9.43 -3.05
C SER A 96 10.20 -8.47 -1.99
N VAL A 97 9.37 -8.08 -1.01
CA VAL A 97 9.76 -7.19 0.09
C VAL A 97 10.97 -7.70 0.86
N HIS A 98 11.11 -9.02 1.04
CA HIS A 98 12.28 -9.62 1.69
C HIS A 98 13.61 -9.32 0.96
N LYS A 99 13.57 -9.04 -0.34
CA LYS A 99 14.75 -8.75 -1.17
C LYS A 99 15.05 -7.26 -1.29
N VAL A 100 14.20 -6.39 -0.75
CA VAL A 100 14.35 -4.94 -0.88
C VAL A 100 15.49 -4.48 0.02
N THR A 101 16.49 -3.80 -0.57
CA THR A 101 17.64 -3.22 0.14
C THR A 101 17.55 -1.71 0.30
N THR A 102 16.73 -1.05 -0.51
CA THR A 102 16.69 0.40 -0.63
C THR A 102 15.24 0.85 -0.73
N VAL A 103 14.88 1.84 0.09
CA VAL A 103 13.54 2.44 0.11
C VAL A 103 13.67 3.90 -0.28
N ILE A 104 12.96 4.30 -1.33
CA ILE A 104 12.87 5.70 -1.76
C ILE A 104 11.48 6.18 -1.38
N PHE A 105 11.43 7.20 -0.53
CA PHE A 105 10.17 7.81 -0.11
C PHE A 105 9.85 9.00 -1.01
N ASP A 106 8.61 9.09 -1.46
CA ASP A 106 8.08 10.36 -1.95
C ASP A 106 7.99 11.35 -0.76
N LYS A 107 8.14 12.64 -1.01
CA LYS A 107 8.08 13.64 0.06
C LYS A 107 6.63 14.01 0.37
N THR A 108 5.88 14.40 -0.65
CA THR A 108 4.56 15.02 -0.49
C THR A 108 3.51 13.94 -0.25
N GLY A 109 2.88 13.94 0.92
CA GLY A 109 1.83 12.96 1.25
C GLY A 109 2.34 11.61 1.74
N THR A 110 3.66 11.39 1.80
CA THR A 110 4.28 10.22 2.44
C THR A 110 5.07 10.61 3.68
N ILE A 111 6.07 11.49 3.55
CA ILE A 111 6.80 12.05 4.70
C ILE A 111 6.04 13.23 5.30
N THR A 112 5.43 14.05 4.46
CA THR A 112 4.63 15.20 4.89
C THR A 112 3.14 14.88 4.83
N GLU A 113 2.32 15.62 5.60
CA GLU A 113 0.86 15.46 5.61
C GLU A 113 0.19 15.80 4.26
N GLY A 114 0.94 16.28 3.26
CA GLY A 114 0.42 16.66 1.94
C GLY A 114 -0.52 17.88 1.96
N ARG A 115 -0.70 18.52 3.12
CA ARG A 115 -1.56 19.68 3.33
C ARG A 115 -0.71 20.87 3.77
N PRO A 116 -0.54 21.90 2.92
CA PRO A 116 0.18 23.10 3.32
C PRO A 116 -0.56 23.82 4.46
N ARG A 117 0.20 24.39 5.40
CA ARG A 117 -0.30 25.19 6.51
C ARG A 117 0.52 26.48 6.61
N VAL A 118 -0.14 27.59 6.89
CA VAL A 118 0.52 28.87 7.18
C VAL A 118 1.19 28.77 8.56
N ILE A 119 2.51 28.97 8.61
CA ILE A 119 3.31 28.87 9.85
C ILE A 119 3.64 30.24 10.46
N SER A 120 3.80 31.26 9.62
CA SER A 120 4.18 32.60 10.03
C SER A 120 3.67 33.61 9.02
N ILE A 121 3.35 34.81 9.50
CA ILE A 121 3.04 35.97 8.66
C ILE A 121 4.12 37.01 8.96
N LEU A 122 4.86 37.37 7.92
CA LEU A 122 5.88 38.42 8.00
C LEU A 122 5.38 39.60 7.17
N THR A 123 5.13 40.72 7.83
CA THR A 123 4.77 41.97 7.17
C THR A 123 6.00 42.88 7.10
N LEU A 124 6.36 43.31 5.90
CA LEU A 124 7.32 44.39 5.73
C LEU A 124 6.60 45.69 6.11
N ARG A 125 7.17 46.48 7.03
CA ARG A 125 6.60 47.79 7.38
C ARG A 125 6.49 48.63 6.11
N SER A 126 5.27 48.82 5.64
CA SER A 126 4.93 49.69 4.52
C SER A 126 4.23 50.94 5.06
N PRO A 127 4.39 52.12 4.46
CA PRO A 127 3.77 53.39 4.90
C PRO A 127 2.22 53.42 4.87
N LEU A 128 1.54 52.29 4.65
CA LEU A 128 0.09 52.21 4.51
C LEU A 128 -0.71 51.96 5.81
N ASP A 129 -0.08 51.81 6.98
CA ASP A 129 -0.75 51.71 8.30
C ASP A 129 -1.98 50.77 8.30
N MET A 130 -1.89 49.68 7.55
CA MET A 130 -2.96 48.70 7.43
C MET A 130 -2.89 47.72 8.61
N PRO A 131 -3.99 47.50 9.37
CA PRO A 131 -4.00 46.50 10.41
C PRO A 131 -3.91 45.09 9.80
N LEU A 132 -3.16 44.21 10.47
CA LEU A 132 -2.86 42.85 9.99
C LEU A 132 -4.13 42.03 9.67
N LYS A 133 -5.21 42.25 10.44
CA LYS A 133 -6.51 41.61 10.21
C LYS A 133 -7.11 41.98 8.86
N THR A 134 -6.97 43.23 8.41
CA THR A 134 -7.48 43.66 7.11
C THR A 134 -6.65 43.07 5.97
N LEU A 135 -5.33 43.02 6.12
CA LEU A 135 -4.46 42.36 5.14
C LEU A 135 -4.83 40.88 4.98
N ALA A 136 -4.96 40.17 6.10
CA ALA A 136 -5.35 38.76 6.09
C ALA A 136 -6.74 38.53 5.48
N LEU A 137 -7.72 39.40 5.75
CA LEU A 137 -9.05 39.32 5.15
C LEU A 137 -9.00 39.52 3.63
N ILE A 138 -8.16 40.44 3.13
CA ILE A 138 -7.96 40.67 1.69
C ILE A 138 -7.33 39.42 1.06
N CYS A 139 -6.22 38.91 1.62
CA CYS A 139 -5.55 37.71 1.10
C CYS A 139 -6.47 36.47 1.14
N GLY A 140 -7.18 36.26 2.25
CA GLY A 140 -8.15 35.17 2.36
C GLY A 140 -9.31 35.30 1.37
N SER A 141 -9.81 36.52 1.14
CA SER A 141 -10.84 36.75 0.11
C SER A 141 -10.29 36.51 -1.29
N ALA A 142 -9.07 36.97 -1.60
CA ALA A 142 -8.42 36.75 -2.88
C ALA A 142 -8.31 35.26 -3.22
N GLU A 143 -7.86 34.47 -2.24
CA GLU A 143 -7.62 33.04 -2.38
C GLU A 143 -8.89 32.19 -2.18
N SER A 144 -10.03 32.80 -1.83
CA SER A 144 -11.29 32.06 -1.60
C SER A 144 -11.82 31.36 -2.85
N GLN A 145 -11.46 31.84 -4.05
CA GLN A 145 -11.81 31.22 -5.34
C GLN A 145 -10.68 30.36 -5.92
N SER A 146 -9.56 30.20 -5.22
CA SER A 146 -8.38 29.48 -5.68
C SER A 146 -8.49 27.98 -5.38
N GLU A 147 -8.32 27.13 -6.40
CA GLU A 147 -8.26 25.67 -6.24
C GLU A 147 -6.86 25.17 -5.81
N HIS A 148 -5.87 26.07 -5.80
CA HIS A 148 -4.50 25.69 -5.46
C HIS A 148 -4.39 25.32 -3.96
N PRO A 149 -3.66 24.25 -3.57
CA PRO A 149 -3.51 23.86 -2.16
C PRO A 149 -3.02 24.98 -1.24
N ILE A 150 -2.18 25.89 -1.75
CA ILE A 150 -1.70 27.08 -1.02
C ILE A 150 -2.84 28.08 -0.74
N GLY A 151 -3.73 28.32 -1.72
CA GLY A 151 -4.90 29.18 -1.52
C GLY A 151 -5.86 28.61 -0.49
N GLY A 152 -6.08 27.28 -0.54
CA GLY A 152 -6.79 26.54 0.50
C GLY A 152 -6.16 26.68 1.90
N ALA A 153 -4.83 26.67 2.00
CA ALA A 153 -4.13 26.86 3.27
C ALA A 153 -4.32 28.27 3.84
N ILE A 154 -4.23 29.30 2.99
CA ILE A 154 -4.41 30.71 3.39
C ILE A 154 -5.85 30.96 3.84
N THR A 155 -6.83 30.54 3.05
CA THR A 155 -8.26 30.72 3.38
C THR A 155 -8.63 30.02 4.69
N ASN A 156 -8.16 28.79 4.90
CA ASN A 156 -8.40 28.07 6.16
C ASN A 156 -7.70 28.71 7.35
N PHE A 157 -6.46 29.18 7.19
CA PHE A 157 -5.77 29.93 8.24
C PHE A 157 -6.54 31.19 8.63
N VAL A 158 -6.97 31.98 7.64
CA VAL A 158 -7.72 33.23 7.87
C VAL A 158 -9.07 32.96 8.53
N ARG A 159 -9.79 31.90 8.11
CA ARG A 159 -11.04 31.47 8.79
C ARG A 159 -10.81 31.13 10.25
N GLN A 160 -9.78 30.35 10.57
CA GLN A 160 -9.47 29.98 11.94
C GLN A 160 -9.03 31.19 12.78
N TRP A 161 -8.25 32.10 12.18
CA TRP A 161 -7.70 33.25 12.89
C TRP A 161 -8.75 34.35 13.13
N LEU A 162 -9.66 34.57 12.18
CA LEU A 162 -10.68 35.61 12.23
C LEU A 162 -12.07 35.12 12.71
N GLY A 163 -12.26 33.82 12.93
CA GLY A 163 -13.54 33.27 13.40
C GLY A 163 -14.62 33.17 12.31
N ASP A 164 -14.25 32.59 11.16
CA ASP A 164 -15.08 32.40 9.96
C ASP A 164 -15.69 33.70 9.40
N PRO A 165 -14.87 34.57 8.78
CA PRO A 165 -15.31 35.86 8.31
C PRO A 165 -16.17 35.75 7.04
N THR A 166 -17.07 36.72 6.86
CA THR A 166 -17.73 36.91 5.56
C THR A 166 -16.73 37.44 4.55
N TRP A 167 -16.46 36.66 3.49
CA TRP A 167 -15.50 37.04 2.46
C TRP A 167 -15.93 38.32 1.74
N ALA A 168 -14.95 39.15 1.39
CA ALA A 168 -15.17 40.34 0.58
C ALA A 168 -15.52 39.94 -0.87
N ALA A 169 -16.25 40.80 -1.58
CA ALA A 169 -16.68 40.50 -2.94
C ALA A 169 -15.48 40.52 -3.90
N VAL A 170 -15.19 39.36 -4.50
CA VAL A 170 -14.11 39.17 -5.46
C VAL A 170 -14.66 39.26 -6.88
N SER A 171 -14.00 40.05 -7.72
CA SER A 171 -14.33 40.25 -9.13
C SER A 171 -13.06 40.14 -9.98
N ARG A 172 -13.21 39.80 -11.28
CA ARG A 172 -12.08 39.64 -12.22
C ARG A 172 -10.99 38.69 -11.69
N PHE A 173 -11.38 37.54 -11.13
CA PHE A 173 -10.44 36.52 -10.69
C PHE A 173 -9.77 35.86 -11.90
N HIS A 174 -8.44 35.90 -11.93
CA HIS A 174 -7.63 35.31 -12.99
C HIS A 174 -6.43 34.57 -12.39
N VAL A 175 -6.24 33.32 -12.81
CA VAL A 175 -5.11 32.48 -12.38
C VAL A 175 -4.07 32.48 -13.50
N SER A 176 -2.83 32.85 -13.18
CA SER A 176 -1.69 32.75 -14.09
C SER A 176 -0.75 31.65 -13.61
N SER A 177 -0.61 30.59 -14.41
CA SER A 177 0.26 29.46 -14.09
C SER A 177 1.70 29.93 -13.84
N GLY A 178 2.26 29.51 -12.70
CA GLY A 178 3.61 29.91 -12.27
C GLY A 178 3.75 31.34 -11.72
N HIS A 179 2.69 32.16 -11.75
CA HIS A 179 2.74 33.56 -11.30
C HIS A 179 1.71 33.90 -10.20
N GLY A 180 0.72 33.03 -9.96
CA GLY A 180 -0.26 33.17 -8.88
C GLY A 180 -1.63 33.68 -9.36
N VAL A 181 -2.35 34.36 -8.46
CA VAL A 181 -3.71 34.84 -8.70
C VAL A 181 -3.77 36.36 -8.72
N SER A 182 -4.60 36.90 -9.61
CA SER A 182 -4.93 38.33 -9.68
C SER A 182 -6.44 38.50 -9.58
N CYS A 183 -6.88 39.41 -8.72
CA CYS A 183 -8.30 39.70 -8.56
C CYS A 183 -8.53 41.12 -8.04
N GLN A 184 -9.76 41.60 -8.21
CA GLN A 184 -10.22 42.88 -7.69
C GLN A 184 -11.21 42.64 -6.55
N ILE A 185 -10.85 43.10 -5.35
CA ILE A 185 -11.63 42.90 -4.13
C ILE A 185 -12.35 44.18 -3.76
N SER A 186 -13.65 44.08 -3.48
CA SER A 186 -14.50 45.18 -3.06
C SER A 186 -15.28 44.84 -1.79
N GLY A 187 -15.66 45.85 -1.01
CA GLY A 187 -16.47 45.64 0.20
C GLY A 187 -15.70 45.23 1.46
N VAL A 188 -14.36 45.34 1.48
CA VAL A 188 -13.51 44.96 2.63
C VAL A 188 -13.95 45.59 3.95
N ARG A 189 -14.32 46.88 3.96
CA ARG A 189 -14.79 47.57 5.18
C ARG A 189 -16.08 46.95 5.73
N LYS A 190 -16.99 46.48 4.87
CA LYS A 190 -18.26 45.84 5.29
C LYS A 190 -17.97 44.50 5.97
N SER A 191 -17.15 43.67 5.33
CA SER A 191 -16.70 42.38 5.89
C SER A 191 -15.95 42.56 7.22
N LEU A 192 -15.11 43.59 7.33
CA LEU A 192 -14.40 43.91 8.57
C LEU A 192 -15.34 44.38 9.70
N SER A 193 -16.34 45.20 9.37
CA SER A 193 -17.33 45.68 10.35
C SER A 193 -18.21 44.55 10.91
N ALA A 194 -18.57 43.56 10.09
CA ALA A 194 -19.30 42.37 10.51
C ALA A 194 -18.46 41.51 11.49
N LEU A 195 -17.15 41.50 11.27
CA LEU A 195 -16.16 40.81 12.09
C LEU A 195 -15.97 41.47 13.46
N THR A 196 -16.08 42.79 13.57
CA THR A 196 -16.02 43.52 14.85
C THR A 196 -17.32 43.44 15.66
N SER A 197 -18.46 43.15 15.01
CA SER A 197 -19.74 42.92 15.70
C SER A 197 -19.93 41.49 16.22
N GLY A 198 -19.16 40.54 15.66
CA GLY A 198 -19.08 39.16 16.14
C GLY A 198 -17.89 39.00 17.08
N ASN A 199 -18.10 38.38 18.23
CA ASN A 199 -17.10 38.20 19.30
C ASN A 199 -15.79 37.58 18.76
N ALA A 200 -14.75 38.38 18.53
CA ALA A 200 -13.44 37.90 18.09
C ALA A 200 -12.53 37.68 19.31
N PRO A 201 -11.93 36.49 19.50
CA PRO A 201 -10.97 36.27 20.58
C PRO A 201 -9.73 37.14 20.35
N THR A 202 -9.46 38.03 21.31
CA THR A 202 -8.22 38.79 21.40
C THR A 202 -7.10 37.84 21.84
N LEU A 203 -6.14 37.57 20.96
CA LEU A 203 -4.82 37.14 21.41
C LEU A 203 -4.16 38.36 22.04
N SER A 204 -3.78 38.22 23.30
CA SER A 204 -2.90 39.15 24.00
C SER A 204 -1.66 39.39 23.16
N GLU A 205 -1.39 40.66 22.88
CA GLU A 205 -0.06 41.14 22.51
C GLU A 205 0.89 40.69 23.62
N GLY A 206 1.59 39.58 23.37
CA GLY A 206 2.68 39.12 24.21
C GLY A 206 3.89 39.98 23.92
N GLU A 207 4.44 40.51 25.01
CA GLU A 207 5.65 41.32 25.12
C GLU A 207 6.87 40.75 24.38
N GLU A 208 7.81 41.67 24.16
CA GLU A 208 9.13 41.54 23.52
C GLU A 208 9.92 40.24 23.78
#